data_AF-A0A518DVB6-F1
#
_entry.id   AF-A0A518DVB6-F1
#
_cell.length_a   1.000
_cell.length_b   1.000
_cell.length_c   1.000
_cell.angle_alpha   90.00
_cell.angle_beta   90.00
_cell.angle_gamma   90.00
#
_symmetry.space_group_name_H-M   'P 1'
#
loop_
_entity.id
_entity.type
_entity.pdbx_description
1 polymer ?
#
loop_
_entity_poly.entity_id
_entity_poly.type
_entity_poly.pdbx_seq_one_letter_code
_entity_poly.pdbx_strand_id
1 'polypeptide(L)'
;MSNATDSLNMASGLLASLMSDESFRPAEPRSIKETGLTETVVEALVLKYLLLIGSSAGRQIGEKICLPFGILEELLSSLRRRQLLSHSGSTSLNDYYYILTEQGRERAKSYMAQCAYVGPAPVPLEDYKVSVDAQTIRAEAPQRAQLERGFAKISVEDDLFDSLGPAINSGSGLFLYGAPGNGKTTLAKCITACYGQEIWIPHTLFEDGQFIKLFDAAFHELQAAAASTLLRSNSHDTRWVKIKRPTVVVGGELTMENLEMRHDPLNNVSEAPLQLKSNCGCMLIDDFGRQRMEPQELLNRWIVPLENKVDYLTLATGKKIQVPFEQLIIFSTNLDPQDLTDDAFLRRIPYKIEVGDPGREEFKLLFQVFARSIGCVYEEETVDYLIDTHYLPVNRPLRRCQPRDLLSQIRNYCNYNGRPVEMRKDYFDRVVKSYFTVVAGT
;
A
#
# COMPACT_ATOMS: atom_id res chain seq x y z
N MET A 1 43.03 1.00 19.08
CA MET A 1 42.19 -0.16 18.72
C MET A 1 40.78 0.22 18.27
N SER A 2 40.30 1.46 18.48
CA SER A 2 38.96 1.94 18.05
C SER A 2 38.76 2.02 16.52
N ASN A 3 39.78 2.45 15.76
CA ASN A 3 39.63 2.74 14.32
C ASN A 3 39.51 1.49 13.43
N ALA A 4 39.96 0.32 13.90
CA ALA A 4 39.92 -0.92 13.12
C ALA A 4 38.51 -1.55 13.13
N THR A 5 37.80 -1.44 14.26
CA THR A 5 36.43 -1.93 14.43
C THR A 5 35.39 -1.12 13.65
N ASP A 6 35.56 0.21 13.56
CA ASP A 6 34.65 1.06 12.77
C ASP A 6 34.79 0.84 11.26
N SER A 7 36.02 0.62 10.79
CA SER A 7 36.29 0.33 9.38
C SER A 7 35.82 -1.08 8.96
N LEU A 8 35.92 -2.07 9.85
CA LEU A 8 35.36 -3.41 9.65
C LEU A 8 33.81 -3.41 9.62
N ASN A 9 33.16 -2.64 10.51
CA ASN A 9 31.69 -2.52 10.53
C ASN A 9 31.14 -1.82 9.28
N MET A 10 31.79 -0.74 8.81
CA MET A 10 31.43 -0.10 7.54
C MET A 10 31.58 -1.06 6.36
N ALA A 11 32.70 -1.79 6.29
CA ALA A 11 32.93 -2.76 5.22
C ALA A 11 31.89 -3.88 5.22
N SER A 12 31.50 -4.38 6.40
CA SER A 12 30.44 -5.40 6.51
C SER A 12 29.05 -4.88 6.16
N GLY A 13 28.74 -3.62 6.50
CA GLY A 13 27.48 -2.98 6.14
C GLY A 13 27.37 -2.71 4.63
N LEU A 14 28.47 -2.27 4.00
CA LEU A 14 28.54 -2.10 2.54
C LEU A 14 28.45 -3.45 1.81
N LEU A 15 29.14 -4.48 2.29
CA LEU A 15 29.06 -5.82 1.69
C LEU A 15 27.66 -6.43 1.84
N ALA A 16 27.00 -6.28 2.98
CA ALA A 16 25.61 -6.71 3.16
C ALA A 16 24.66 -5.92 2.25
N SER A 17 24.84 -4.60 2.13
CA SER A 17 24.10 -3.72 1.21
C SER A 17 24.34 -4.02 -0.26
N LEU A 18 25.56 -4.42 -0.65
CA LEU A 18 25.88 -4.83 -2.03
C LEU A 18 25.38 -6.23 -2.36
N MET A 19 25.13 -7.06 -1.35
CA MET A 19 24.58 -8.41 -1.48
C MET A 19 23.05 -8.47 -1.31
N SER A 20 22.43 -7.39 -0.83
CA SER A 20 20.99 -7.20 -0.79
C SER A 20 20.57 -6.22 -1.88
N ASP A 21 19.53 -6.51 -2.66
CA ASP A 21 18.90 -5.53 -3.57
C ASP A 21 18.20 -4.36 -2.79
N GLU A 22 18.58 -4.08 -1.55
CA GLU A 22 18.02 -3.00 -0.73
C GLU A 22 18.65 -1.65 -1.12
N SER A 23 17.89 -0.83 -1.85
CA SER A 23 18.31 0.51 -2.29
C SER A 23 18.38 1.53 -1.14
N PHE A 24 17.69 1.27 -0.03
CA PHE A 24 17.64 2.12 1.15
C PHE A 24 17.52 1.30 2.43
N ARG A 25 18.24 1.73 3.46
CA ARG A 25 18.11 1.19 4.82
C ARG A 25 18.30 2.32 5.83
N PRO A 26 17.34 2.55 6.74
CA PRO A 26 17.42 3.68 7.64
C PRO A 26 18.48 3.42 8.75
N ALA A 27 19.43 4.33 8.86
CA ALA A 27 20.53 4.21 9.82
C ALA A 27 20.05 4.47 11.25
N GLU A 28 20.40 3.59 12.19
CA GLU A 28 20.05 3.75 13.60
C GLU A 28 20.70 5.05 14.16
N PRO A 29 19.89 5.95 14.76
CA PRO A 29 20.42 7.21 15.30
C PRO A 29 21.32 6.94 16.51
N ARG A 30 22.32 7.79 16.73
CA ARG A 30 23.27 7.69 17.87
C ARG A 30 23.09 8.80 18.90
N SER A 31 22.27 9.79 18.60
CA SER A 31 21.94 10.90 19.51
C SER A 31 20.54 11.44 19.21
N ILE A 32 19.95 12.20 20.16
CA ILE A 32 18.66 12.87 19.91
C ILE A 32 18.77 13.81 18.71
N LYS A 33 19.90 14.49 18.53
CA LYS A 33 20.13 15.38 17.39
C LYS A 33 20.06 14.64 16.05
N GLU A 34 20.61 13.43 15.96
CA GLU A 34 20.55 12.61 14.74
C GLU A 34 19.14 12.09 14.43
N THR A 35 18.23 12.06 15.41
CA THR A 35 16.82 11.73 15.13
C THR A 35 16.10 12.82 14.34
N GLY A 36 16.68 14.02 14.26
CA GLY A 36 16.03 15.22 13.72
C GLY A 36 14.94 15.81 14.61
N LEU A 37 14.73 15.26 15.82
CA LEU A 37 13.78 15.74 16.80
C LEU A 37 14.44 16.62 17.87
N THR A 38 13.64 17.47 18.51
CA THR A 38 14.07 18.20 19.70
C THR A 38 13.94 17.34 20.94
N GLU A 39 14.76 17.59 21.97
CA GLU A 39 14.65 16.90 23.26
C GLU A 39 13.25 17.01 23.87
N THR A 40 12.58 18.15 23.68
CA THR A 40 11.21 18.39 24.16
C THR A 40 10.19 17.41 23.56
N VAL A 41 10.33 17.08 22.27
CA VAL A 41 9.45 16.10 21.61
C VAL A 41 9.66 14.71 22.19
N VAL A 42 10.92 14.31 22.38
CA VAL A 42 11.26 12.99 22.95
C VAL A 42 10.82 12.91 24.42
N GLU A 43 11.05 13.97 25.21
CA GLU A 43 10.54 14.10 26.58
C GLU A 43 9.03 13.92 26.63
N ALA A 44 8.29 14.61 25.75
CA ALA A 44 6.83 14.52 25.73
C ALA A 44 6.36 13.08 25.44
N LEU A 45 7.02 12.35 24.54
CA LEU A 45 6.70 10.95 24.25
C LEU A 45 6.94 10.04 25.47
N VAL A 46 8.09 10.20 26.14
CA VAL A 46 8.44 9.44 27.35
C VAL A 46 7.44 9.69 28.47
N LEU A 47 7.17 10.97 28.79
CA LEU A 47 6.28 11.33 29.88
C LEU A 47 4.83 10.91 29.60
N LYS A 48 4.34 11.09 28.36
CA LYS A 48 3.01 10.63 27.97
C LYS A 48 2.87 9.11 28.03
N TYR A 49 3.91 8.36 27.62
CA TYR A 49 3.90 6.91 27.74
C TYR A 49 3.80 6.48 29.22
N LEU A 50 4.67 7.01 30.08
CA LEU A 50 4.66 6.71 31.51
C LEU A 50 3.34 7.14 32.20
N LEU A 51 2.68 8.19 31.73
CA LEU A 51 1.37 8.60 32.23
C LEU A 51 0.30 7.53 31.99
N LEU A 52 0.35 6.83 30.84
CA LEU A 52 -0.63 5.82 30.47
C LEU A 52 -0.42 4.49 31.19
N ILE A 53 0.83 4.06 31.32
CA ILE A 53 1.20 2.73 31.84
C ILE A 53 1.66 2.73 33.31
N GLY A 54 1.92 3.91 33.89
CA GLY A 54 2.32 4.11 35.28
C GLY A 54 3.80 3.91 35.57
N SER A 55 4.40 2.80 35.12
CA SER A 55 5.81 2.45 35.39
C SER A 55 6.40 1.57 34.27
N SER A 56 7.63 1.86 33.84
CA SER A 56 8.33 1.03 32.83
C SER A 56 9.84 1.08 32.98
N ALA A 57 10.50 0.01 32.54
CA ALA A 57 11.95 -0.04 32.43
C ALA A 57 12.44 0.88 31.30
N GLY A 58 13.61 1.50 31.43
CA GLY A 58 14.13 2.43 30.43
C GLY A 58 14.26 1.80 29.03
N ARG A 59 14.65 0.53 28.95
CA ARG A 59 14.69 -0.21 27.67
C ARG A 59 13.32 -0.38 27.04
N GLN A 60 12.30 -0.67 27.83
CA GLN A 60 10.91 -0.82 27.36
C GLN A 60 10.34 0.53 26.88
N ILE A 61 10.70 1.63 27.54
CA ILE A 61 10.39 2.98 27.05
C ILE A 61 11.01 3.17 25.67
N GLY A 62 12.29 2.83 25.50
CA GLY A 62 12.99 2.89 24.21
C GLY A 62 12.35 2.05 23.12
N GLU A 63 11.99 0.80 23.43
CA GLU A 63 11.26 -0.08 22.51
C GLU A 63 9.92 0.53 22.10
N LYS A 64 9.16 1.10 23.05
CA LYS A 64 7.84 1.67 22.76
C LYS A 64 7.89 2.90 21.86
N ILE A 65 8.89 3.76 22.06
CA ILE A 65 9.06 4.97 21.25
C ILE A 65 10.07 4.77 20.12
N CYS A 66 10.51 3.53 19.88
CA CYS A 66 11.43 3.15 18.81
C CYS A 66 12.76 3.94 18.80
N LEU A 67 13.29 4.27 19.98
CA LEU A 67 14.59 4.92 20.12
C LEU A 67 15.56 4.04 20.92
N PRO A 68 16.83 3.91 20.49
CA PRO A 68 17.84 3.15 21.21
C PRO A 68 17.98 3.63 22.66
N PHE A 69 18.03 2.69 23.60
CA PHE A 69 18.12 3.01 25.04
C PHE A 69 19.30 3.93 25.37
N GLY A 70 20.47 3.72 24.72
CA GLY A 70 21.65 4.55 24.95
C GLY A 70 21.45 6.04 24.64
N ILE A 71 20.54 6.39 23.71
CA ILE A 71 20.17 7.78 23.43
C ILE A 71 19.28 8.34 24.55
N LEU A 72 18.43 7.48 25.13
CA LEU A 72 17.47 7.87 26.16
C LEU A 72 18.08 7.96 27.56
N GLU A 73 19.19 7.26 27.83
CA GLU A 73 19.83 7.25 29.15
C GLU A 73 20.12 8.66 29.69
N GLU A 74 20.69 9.53 28.86
CA GLU A 74 20.99 10.92 29.24
C GLU A 74 19.71 11.73 29.47
N LEU A 75 18.70 11.55 28.62
CA LEU A 75 17.41 12.21 28.75
C LEU A 75 16.69 11.79 30.05
N LEU A 76 16.62 10.49 30.34
CA LEU A 76 16.00 9.95 31.54
C LEU A 76 16.71 10.44 32.81
N SER A 77 18.05 10.49 32.79
CA SER A 77 18.85 11.06 33.87
C SER A 77 18.55 12.56 34.05
N SER A 78 18.45 13.31 32.96
CA SER A 78 18.08 14.74 32.96
C SER A 78 16.67 14.97 33.54
N LEU A 79 15.68 14.18 33.11
CA LEU A 79 14.30 14.26 33.61
C LEU A 79 14.21 13.96 35.11
N ARG A 80 15.03 13.02 35.60
CA ARG A 80 15.13 12.75 37.04
C ARG A 80 15.78 13.90 37.80
N ARG A 81 16.89 14.49 37.31
CA ARG A 81 17.50 15.68 37.92
C ARG A 81 16.51 16.83 38.02
N ARG A 82 15.64 16.99 37.01
CA ARG A 82 14.53 17.96 36.97
C ARG A 82 13.31 17.55 37.80
N GLN A 83 13.38 16.46 38.57
CA GLN A 83 12.29 15.96 39.42
C GLN A 83 11.00 15.61 38.67
N LEU A 84 11.07 15.30 37.37
CA LEU A 84 9.92 14.82 36.59
C LEU A 84 9.75 13.30 36.67
N LEU A 85 10.86 12.59 36.88
CA LEU A 85 10.90 11.14 37.05
C LEU A 85 11.51 10.75 38.39
N SER A 86 11.08 9.60 38.91
CA SER A 86 11.73 8.89 40.02
C SER A 86 11.96 7.44 39.67
N HIS A 87 12.89 6.79 40.37
CA HIS A 87 13.11 5.35 40.25
C HIS A 87 12.22 4.64 41.26
N SER A 88 11.41 3.67 40.82
CA SER A 88 10.62 2.80 41.70
C SER A 88 11.35 1.50 42.08
N GLY A 89 12.40 1.14 41.33
CA GLY A 89 13.24 -0.03 41.57
C GLY A 89 14.34 -0.16 40.52
N SER A 90 15.30 -1.06 40.76
CA SER A 90 16.28 -1.48 39.75
C SER A 90 15.77 -2.67 38.94
N THR A 91 16.26 -2.81 37.71
CA THR A 91 16.08 -4.02 36.89
C THR A 91 17.45 -4.58 36.48
N SER A 92 17.47 -5.62 35.65
CA SER A 92 18.70 -6.22 35.13
C SER A 92 19.49 -5.25 34.26
N LEU A 93 20.81 -5.47 34.12
CA LEU A 93 21.69 -4.80 33.16
C LEU A 93 21.76 -3.27 33.30
N ASN A 94 21.87 -2.75 34.53
CA ASN A 94 22.00 -1.32 34.86
C ASN A 94 20.83 -0.43 34.38
N ASP A 95 19.64 -0.98 34.23
CA ASP A 95 18.41 -0.23 33.93
C ASP A 95 17.52 -0.10 35.20
N TYR A 96 16.55 0.80 35.18
CA TYR A 96 15.66 1.11 36.30
C TYR A 96 14.20 1.19 35.86
N TYR A 97 13.28 0.96 36.79
CA TYR A 97 11.88 1.29 36.58
C TYR A 97 11.66 2.78 36.85
N TYR A 98 11.17 3.49 35.83
CA TYR A 98 10.86 4.92 35.88
C TYR A 98 9.38 5.12 36.14
N ILE A 99 9.07 6.01 37.08
CA ILE A 99 7.72 6.48 37.38
C ILE A 99 7.66 8.00 37.33
N LEU A 100 6.49 8.55 36.97
CA LEU A 100 6.26 9.99 37.05
C LEU A 100 6.18 10.44 38.52
N THR A 101 6.84 11.54 38.84
CA THR A 101 6.53 12.33 40.06
C THR A 101 5.21 13.08 39.86
N GLU A 102 4.72 13.78 40.89
CA GLU A 102 3.52 14.61 40.73
C GLU A 102 3.75 15.73 39.69
N GLN A 103 4.90 16.39 39.73
CA GLN A 103 5.30 17.39 38.72
C GLN A 103 5.41 16.77 37.31
N GLY A 104 5.96 15.55 37.23
CA GLY A 104 6.01 14.77 35.98
C GLY A 104 4.62 14.46 35.43
N ARG A 105 3.66 14.10 36.30
CA ARG A 105 2.27 13.84 35.91
C ARG A 105 1.57 15.08 35.39
N GLU A 106 1.72 16.22 36.05
CA GLU A 106 1.16 17.49 35.58
C GLU A 106 1.71 17.85 34.20
N ARG A 107 3.05 17.75 34.05
CA ARG A 107 3.72 18.01 32.76
C ARG A 107 3.24 17.05 31.66
N ALA A 108 3.13 15.76 31.97
CA ALA A 108 2.63 14.76 31.03
C ALA A 108 1.17 15.02 30.61
N LYS A 109 0.30 15.44 31.55
CA LYS A 109 -1.09 15.84 31.25
C LYS A 109 -1.13 17.06 30.34
N SER A 110 -0.26 18.06 30.56
CA SER A 110 -0.15 19.22 29.65
C SER A 110 0.27 18.80 28.24
N TYR A 111 1.26 17.89 28.12
CA TYR A 111 1.65 17.35 26.81
C TYR A 111 0.53 16.54 26.15
N MET A 112 -0.22 15.75 26.91
CA MET A 112 -1.36 14.97 26.40
C MET A 112 -2.48 15.88 25.88
N ALA A 113 -2.76 16.98 26.58
CA ALA A 113 -3.73 17.97 26.14
C ALA A 113 -3.30 18.74 24.88
N GLN A 114 -1.99 18.90 24.65
CA GLN A 114 -1.47 19.49 23.42
C GLN A 114 -1.49 18.51 22.26
N CYS A 115 -1.12 17.25 22.48
CA CYS A 115 -1.16 16.20 21.47
C CYS A 115 -1.16 14.83 22.15
N ALA A 116 -2.20 14.04 21.88
CA ALA A 116 -2.41 12.75 22.50
C ALA A 116 -1.61 11.60 21.84
N TYR A 117 -0.79 11.88 20.83
CA TYR A 117 0.02 10.85 20.17
C TYR A 117 0.98 10.18 21.16
N VAL A 118 0.92 8.84 21.26
CA VAL A 118 1.87 8.01 22.00
C VAL A 118 2.22 6.80 21.16
N GLY A 119 3.50 6.62 20.86
CA GLY A 119 3.98 5.56 19.98
C GLY A 119 5.42 5.81 19.55
N PRO A 120 5.85 5.20 18.43
CA PRO A 120 7.16 5.43 17.82
C PRO A 120 7.46 6.92 17.68
N ALA A 121 8.68 7.34 18.02
CA ALA A 121 9.13 8.69 17.79
C ALA A 121 9.02 9.00 16.29
N PRO A 122 8.46 10.15 15.92
CA PRO A 122 8.18 10.44 14.52
C PRO A 122 9.49 10.75 13.78
N VAL A 123 9.44 10.65 12.46
CA VAL A 123 10.56 10.95 11.57
C VAL A 123 10.29 12.28 10.88
N PRO A 124 11.27 13.21 10.81
CA PRO A 124 11.12 14.46 10.07
C PRO A 124 10.65 14.23 8.62
N LEU A 125 9.79 15.11 8.11
CA LEU A 125 9.28 15.00 6.74
C LEU A 125 10.40 15.00 5.69
N GLU A 126 11.48 15.74 5.92
CA GLU A 126 12.63 15.78 5.00
C GLU A 126 13.36 14.44 4.91
N ASP A 127 13.56 13.74 6.03
CA ASP A 127 14.17 12.40 6.04
C ASP A 127 13.29 11.39 5.28
N TYR A 128 11.97 11.53 5.38
CA TYR A 128 11.03 10.75 4.59
C TYR A 128 11.16 11.02 3.09
N LYS A 129 11.27 12.28 2.66
CA LYS A 129 11.49 12.62 1.24
C LYS A 129 12.74 11.95 0.68
N VAL A 130 13.85 12.03 1.41
CA VAL A 130 15.11 11.38 1.03
C VAL A 130 14.93 9.86 0.90
N SER A 131 14.19 9.23 1.81
CA SER A 131 13.91 7.79 1.74
C SER A 131 13.06 7.39 0.53
N VAL A 132 12.13 8.25 0.11
CA VAL A 132 11.26 8.00 -1.05
C VAL A 132 12.07 8.10 -2.33
N ASP A 133 12.94 9.11 -2.46
CA ASP A 133 13.82 9.28 -3.62
C ASP A 133 14.75 8.05 -3.80
N ALA A 134 15.23 7.47 -2.69
CA ALA A 134 16.08 6.29 -2.71
C ALA A 134 15.33 4.97 -3.03
N GLN A 135 13.99 4.95 -2.94
CA GLN A 135 13.14 3.76 -3.08
C GLN A 135 12.12 3.86 -4.22
N THR A 136 12.24 4.89 -5.06
CA THR A 136 11.26 5.21 -6.11
C THR A 136 10.96 4.01 -7.01
N ILE A 137 9.68 3.81 -7.30
CA ILE A 137 9.21 2.77 -8.22
C ILE A 137 9.74 2.95 -9.64
N ARG A 138 10.20 4.16 -9.99
CA ARG A 138 10.73 4.49 -11.32
C ARG A 138 12.16 4.01 -11.55
N ALA A 139 12.89 3.73 -10.46
CA ALA A 139 14.19 3.08 -10.55
C ALA A 139 14.04 1.56 -10.80
N GLU A 140 12.86 1.00 -10.53
CA GLU A 140 12.52 -0.36 -10.90
C GLU A 140 12.22 -0.38 -12.40
N ALA A 141 12.97 -1.18 -13.17
CA ALA A 141 12.71 -1.38 -14.58
C ALA A 141 12.26 -2.85 -14.82
N PRO A 142 11.02 -3.23 -14.46
CA PRO A 142 10.50 -4.58 -14.72
C PRO A 142 10.68 -4.94 -16.18
N GLN A 143 11.26 -6.10 -16.44
CA GLN A 143 11.42 -6.66 -17.78
C GLN A 143 10.29 -7.65 -18.06
N ARG A 144 10.13 -8.05 -19.33
CA ARG A 144 9.07 -8.98 -19.78
C ARG A 144 8.97 -10.23 -18.90
N ALA A 145 10.09 -10.82 -18.48
CA ALA A 145 10.11 -12.00 -17.62
C ALA A 145 9.53 -11.77 -16.20
N GLN A 146 9.62 -10.55 -15.65
CA GLN A 146 8.96 -10.17 -14.39
C GLN A 146 7.46 -10.08 -14.60
N LEU A 147 7.02 -9.49 -15.71
CA LEU A 147 5.61 -9.40 -16.08
C LEU A 147 5.02 -10.79 -16.28
N GLU A 148 5.63 -11.65 -17.08
CA GLU A 148 5.16 -13.02 -17.30
C GLU A 148 4.99 -13.79 -15.99
N ARG A 149 5.90 -13.59 -15.02
CA ARG A 149 5.77 -14.16 -13.67
C ARG A 149 4.61 -13.57 -12.87
N GLY A 150 4.45 -12.24 -12.87
CA GLY A 150 3.37 -11.55 -12.17
C GLY A 150 1.97 -11.90 -12.72
N PHE A 151 1.92 -12.22 -14.01
CA PHE A 151 0.71 -12.53 -14.75
C PHE A 151 0.45 -14.03 -14.92
N ALA A 152 1.32 -14.91 -14.42
CA ALA A 152 1.24 -16.36 -14.58
C ALA A 152 -0.08 -17.01 -14.11
N LYS A 153 -0.89 -16.30 -13.33
CA LYS A 153 -2.20 -16.75 -12.82
C LYS A 153 -3.38 -16.31 -13.68
N ILE A 154 -3.16 -15.50 -14.71
CA ILE A 154 -4.20 -14.98 -15.60
C ILE A 154 -3.86 -15.26 -17.06
N SER A 155 -4.90 -15.45 -17.86
CA SER A 155 -4.77 -15.49 -19.32
C SER A 155 -4.69 -14.05 -19.82
N VAL A 156 -3.67 -13.75 -20.62
CA VAL A 156 -3.41 -12.46 -21.24
C VAL A 156 -2.84 -12.69 -22.63
N GLU A 157 -3.40 -12.02 -23.63
CA GLU A 157 -2.91 -12.06 -25.01
C GLU A 157 -1.56 -11.33 -25.13
N ASP A 158 -0.68 -11.78 -26.02
CA ASP A 158 0.68 -11.23 -26.18
C ASP A 158 0.66 -9.72 -26.50
N ASP A 159 -0.29 -9.26 -27.31
CA ASP A 159 -0.44 -7.84 -27.68
C ASP A 159 -0.71 -6.94 -26.46
N LEU A 160 -1.40 -7.48 -25.45
CA LEU A 160 -1.68 -6.76 -24.21
C LEU A 160 -0.41 -6.63 -23.36
N PHE A 161 0.49 -7.63 -23.37
CA PHE A 161 1.81 -7.51 -22.73
C PHE A 161 2.67 -6.45 -23.39
N ASP A 162 2.69 -6.41 -24.72
CA ASP A 162 3.48 -5.43 -25.48
C ASP A 162 3.00 -4.00 -25.22
N SER A 163 1.72 -3.81 -24.90
CA SER A 163 1.14 -2.52 -24.48
C SER A 163 1.41 -2.20 -23.00
N LEU A 164 1.33 -3.19 -22.10
CA LEU A 164 1.50 -3.01 -20.66
C LEU A 164 2.96 -2.80 -20.26
N GLY A 165 3.91 -3.50 -20.90
CA GLY A 165 5.33 -3.44 -20.59
C GLY A 165 5.88 -2.02 -20.49
N PRO A 166 5.74 -1.20 -21.55
CA PRO A 166 6.19 0.19 -21.54
C PRO A 166 5.47 1.04 -20.48
N ALA A 167 4.17 0.82 -20.27
CA ALA A 167 3.39 1.57 -19.27
C ALA A 167 3.92 1.33 -17.85
N ILE A 168 4.17 0.07 -17.52
CA ILE A 168 4.72 -0.36 -16.22
C ILE A 168 6.13 0.21 -16.05
N ASN A 169 6.99 0.09 -17.05
CA ASN A 169 8.37 0.56 -16.97
C ASN A 169 8.46 2.09 -16.82
N SER A 170 7.54 2.84 -17.43
CA SER A 170 7.53 4.30 -17.33
C SER A 170 7.24 4.85 -15.92
N GLY A 171 6.62 4.06 -15.04
CA GLY A 171 6.09 4.52 -13.75
C GLY A 171 5.09 5.68 -13.86
N SER A 172 4.51 5.90 -15.05
CA SER A 172 3.52 6.95 -15.32
C SER A 172 2.11 6.42 -15.15
N GLY A 173 1.16 7.31 -14.87
CA GLY A 173 -0.24 6.91 -14.71
C GLY A 173 -0.78 6.23 -15.98
N LEU A 174 -1.69 5.27 -15.81
CA LEU A 174 -2.34 4.57 -16.92
C LEU A 174 -3.85 4.38 -16.69
N PHE A 175 -4.61 4.35 -17.80
CA PHE A 175 -5.99 3.87 -17.83
C PHE A 175 -6.04 2.42 -18.31
N LEU A 176 -6.77 1.59 -17.57
CA LEU A 176 -7.33 0.33 -18.05
C LEU A 176 -8.81 0.56 -18.30
N TYR A 177 -9.22 0.55 -19.56
CA TYR A 177 -10.62 0.80 -19.94
C TYR A 177 -11.17 -0.33 -20.79
N GLY A 178 -12.48 -0.37 -20.96
CA GLY A 178 -13.18 -1.41 -21.72
C GLY A 178 -14.37 -1.96 -20.96
N ALA A 179 -15.07 -2.91 -21.56
CA ALA A 179 -16.32 -3.40 -21.00
C ALA A 179 -16.17 -4.08 -19.61
N PRO A 180 -17.24 -4.09 -18.80
CA PRO A 180 -17.24 -4.82 -17.54
C PRO A 180 -17.12 -6.34 -17.79
N GLY A 181 -16.47 -7.03 -16.85
CA GLY A 181 -16.29 -8.49 -16.91
C GLY A 181 -15.03 -8.98 -17.63
N ASN A 182 -14.19 -8.11 -18.17
CA ASN A 182 -12.93 -8.49 -18.83
C ASN A 182 -11.69 -8.49 -17.93
N GLY A 183 -11.86 -8.32 -16.61
CA GLY A 183 -10.78 -8.55 -15.65
C GLY A 183 -9.84 -7.37 -15.41
N LYS A 184 -10.21 -6.13 -15.76
CA LYS A 184 -9.39 -4.91 -15.53
C LYS A 184 -8.82 -4.81 -14.11
N THR A 185 -9.64 -5.01 -13.07
CA THR A 185 -9.18 -5.01 -11.67
C THR A 185 -8.16 -6.10 -11.39
N THR A 186 -8.30 -7.26 -12.03
CA THR A 186 -7.36 -8.37 -11.86
C THR A 186 -6.04 -8.05 -12.55
N LEU A 187 -6.12 -7.50 -13.77
CA LEU A 187 -4.97 -7.02 -14.53
C LEU A 187 -4.20 -5.95 -13.74
N ALA A 188 -4.90 -4.95 -13.21
CA ALA A 188 -4.32 -3.89 -12.37
C ALA A 188 -3.56 -4.47 -11.16
N LYS A 189 -4.16 -5.44 -10.45
CA LYS A 189 -3.51 -6.10 -9.32
C LYS A 189 -2.26 -6.88 -9.74
N CYS A 190 -2.29 -7.54 -10.90
CA CYS A 190 -1.10 -8.19 -11.46
C CYS A 190 0.01 -7.18 -11.78
N ILE A 191 -0.33 -6.01 -12.34
CA ILE A 191 0.63 -4.92 -12.58
C ILE A 191 1.33 -4.53 -11.26
N THR A 192 0.56 -4.33 -10.19
CA THR A 192 1.12 -3.92 -8.89
C THR A 192 2.09 -4.96 -8.31
N ALA A 193 1.87 -6.24 -8.61
CA ALA A 193 2.73 -7.34 -8.16
C ALA A 193 4.05 -7.48 -8.96
N CYS A 194 4.22 -6.73 -10.05
CA CYS A 194 5.42 -6.81 -10.90
C CYS A 194 6.61 -6.00 -10.39
N TYR A 195 6.39 -5.08 -9.44
CA TYR A 195 7.43 -4.22 -8.88
C TYR A 195 8.17 -4.87 -7.71
N GLY A 196 9.40 -4.38 -7.42
CA GLY A 196 10.23 -4.83 -6.30
C GLY A 196 9.45 -4.90 -4.98
N GLN A 197 9.76 -5.88 -4.14
CA GLN A 197 8.77 -6.35 -3.17
C GLN A 197 8.68 -5.53 -1.88
N GLU A 198 9.70 -4.77 -1.49
CA GLU A 198 9.81 -4.26 -0.12
C GLU A 198 10.37 -2.84 -0.07
N ILE A 199 9.85 -2.02 0.83
CA ILE A 199 10.35 -0.67 1.11
C ILE A 199 10.31 -0.38 2.63
N TRP A 200 11.05 0.63 3.06
CA TRP A 200 11.01 1.20 4.40
C TRP A 200 10.15 2.45 4.43
N ILE A 201 9.22 2.51 5.38
CA ILE A 201 8.44 3.70 5.68
C ILE A 201 8.47 4.01 7.18
N PRO A 202 8.39 5.28 7.60
CA PRO A 202 8.27 5.63 9.00
C PRO A 202 6.87 5.31 9.52
N HIS A 203 6.76 5.00 10.81
CA HIS A 203 5.46 4.88 11.46
C HIS A 203 4.67 6.19 11.42
N THR A 204 5.34 7.31 11.68
CA THR A 204 4.74 8.64 11.82
C THR A 204 5.73 9.69 11.35
N LEU A 205 5.23 10.69 10.63
CA LEU A 205 6.00 11.84 10.17
C LEU A 205 5.85 13.00 11.15
N PHE A 206 6.87 13.86 11.20
CA PHE A 206 6.89 15.08 11.99
C PHE A 206 7.17 16.29 11.09
N GLU A 207 6.29 17.28 11.16
CA GLU A 207 6.46 18.56 10.47
C GLU A 207 5.72 19.64 11.26
N ASP A 208 6.38 20.78 11.50
CA ASP A 208 5.74 21.95 12.15
C ASP A 208 5.07 21.66 13.50
N GLY A 209 5.62 20.73 14.29
CA GLY A 209 5.02 20.33 15.57
C GLY A 209 3.82 19.38 15.46
N GLN A 210 3.46 18.96 14.24
CA GLN A 210 2.36 18.05 13.95
C GLN A 210 2.86 16.61 13.78
N PHE A 211 2.11 15.66 14.33
CA PHE A 211 2.33 14.23 14.15
C PHE A 211 1.38 13.72 13.08
N ILE A 212 1.94 13.10 12.03
CA ILE A 212 1.17 12.60 10.88
C ILE A 212 1.39 11.08 10.80
N LYS A 213 0.37 10.29 11.15
CA LYS A 213 0.45 8.82 11.03
C LYS A 213 0.55 8.43 9.56
N LEU A 214 1.61 7.70 9.20
CA LEU A 214 1.82 7.21 7.84
C LEU A 214 1.56 5.71 7.76
N PHE A 215 2.24 4.92 8.59
CA PHE A 215 2.00 3.49 8.65
C PHE A 215 0.56 3.21 9.11
N ASP A 216 -0.07 2.29 8.40
CA ASP A 216 -1.47 1.92 8.57
C ASP A 216 -1.62 0.47 8.13
N ALA A 217 -2.00 -0.41 9.06
CA ALA A 217 -2.12 -1.84 8.81
C ALA A 217 -3.24 -2.20 7.81
N ALA A 218 -4.15 -1.27 7.50
CA ALA A 218 -5.14 -1.47 6.43
C ALA A 218 -4.51 -1.41 5.03
N PHE A 219 -3.38 -0.72 4.87
CA PHE A 219 -2.73 -0.49 3.57
C PHE A 219 -1.30 -1.03 3.48
N HIS A 220 -0.66 -1.28 4.62
CA HIS A 220 0.74 -1.70 4.69
C HIS A 220 0.87 -3.07 5.35
N GLU A 221 1.43 -4.01 4.61
CA GLU A 221 1.77 -5.34 5.11
C GLU A 221 3.21 -5.34 5.61
N LEU A 222 3.41 -5.61 6.91
CA LEU A 222 4.75 -5.73 7.49
C LEU A 222 5.48 -6.93 6.90
N GLN A 223 6.75 -6.73 6.54
CA GLN A 223 7.61 -7.84 6.16
C GLN A 223 8.22 -8.44 7.42
N ALA A 224 8.00 -9.75 7.62
CA ALA A 224 8.60 -10.46 8.74
C ALA A 224 10.13 -10.40 8.61
N ALA A 225 10.82 -9.90 9.64
CA ALA A 225 12.26 -10.02 9.72
C ALA A 225 12.60 -11.52 9.71
N ALA A 226 13.38 -11.98 8.72
CA ALA A 226 13.90 -13.33 8.72
C ALA A 226 14.57 -13.56 10.08
N ALA A 227 14.09 -14.54 10.84
CA ALA A 227 14.58 -14.86 12.17
C ALA A 227 16.00 -15.43 12.07
N SER A 228 17.00 -14.58 11.84
CA SER A 228 18.42 -14.91 12.02
C SER A 228 18.80 -14.59 13.46
N THR A 229 18.56 -15.58 14.31
CA THR A 229 18.63 -15.54 15.77
C THR A 229 20.04 -15.29 16.36
N LEU A 230 21.04 -14.77 15.64
CA LEU A 230 22.42 -14.84 16.17
C LEU A 230 23.35 -13.64 16.07
N LEU A 231 23.08 -12.56 15.33
CA LEU A 231 23.96 -11.38 15.38
C LEU A 231 23.17 -10.08 15.25
N ARG A 232 23.39 -9.14 16.18
CA ARG A 232 22.93 -7.74 16.12
C ARG A 232 23.58 -6.94 14.96
N SER A 233 23.97 -7.60 13.87
CA SER A 233 24.51 -6.97 12.66
C SER A 233 23.42 -6.39 11.75
N ASN A 234 22.18 -6.37 12.23
CA ASN A 234 21.01 -5.91 11.50
C ASN A 234 20.37 -4.65 12.12
N SER A 235 21.14 -3.82 12.83
CA SER A 235 20.60 -2.59 13.39
C SER A 235 20.12 -1.63 12.29
N HIS A 236 18.94 -1.09 12.49
CA HIS A 236 18.31 -0.09 11.65
C HIS A 236 17.50 0.80 12.59
N ASP A 237 17.13 1.99 12.13
CA ASP A 237 16.25 2.86 12.90
C ASP A 237 14.85 2.25 13.01
N THR A 238 14.48 1.82 14.22
CA THR A 238 13.20 1.16 14.50
C THR A 238 11.98 2.07 14.40
N ARG A 239 12.16 3.40 14.20
CA ARG A 239 11.05 4.31 13.85
C ARG A 239 10.48 3.99 12.46
N TRP A 240 11.25 3.28 11.66
CA TRP A 240 10.92 2.80 10.33
C TRP A 240 10.53 1.34 10.36
N VAL A 241 9.60 0.98 9.50
CA VAL A 241 9.16 -0.40 9.29
C VAL A 241 9.39 -0.81 7.85
N LYS A 242 9.85 -2.04 7.69
CA LYS A 242 9.94 -2.68 6.39
C LYS A 242 8.59 -3.28 6.05
N ILE A 243 8.05 -2.87 4.92
CA ILE A 243 6.74 -3.31 4.43
C ILE A 243 6.90 -3.90 3.04
N LYS A 244 5.92 -4.70 2.62
CA LYS A 244 5.74 -4.93 1.18
C LYS A 244 5.41 -3.62 0.50
N ARG A 245 5.91 -3.44 -0.73
CA ARG A 245 5.65 -2.23 -1.54
C ARG A 245 4.13 -2.00 -1.60
N PRO A 246 3.64 -0.81 -1.20
CA PRO A 246 2.22 -0.62 -0.90
C PRO A 246 1.38 -0.69 -2.16
N THR A 247 0.22 -1.33 -2.06
CA THR A 247 -0.81 -1.32 -3.10
C THR A 247 -2.11 -0.87 -2.47
N VAL A 248 -2.46 0.40 -2.70
CA VAL A 248 -3.71 0.99 -2.21
C VAL A 248 -4.78 0.81 -3.28
N VAL A 249 -5.86 0.13 -2.95
CA VAL A 249 -7.00 -0.07 -3.86
C VAL A 249 -8.20 0.65 -3.29
N VAL A 250 -8.86 1.46 -4.12
CA VAL A 250 -10.06 2.21 -3.80
C VAL A 250 -11.10 2.06 -4.90
N GLY A 251 -12.38 2.08 -4.55
CA GLY A 251 -13.50 1.97 -5.47
C GLY A 251 -14.45 3.17 -5.40
N GLY A 252 -15.76 2.88 -5.39
CA GLY A 252 -16.82 3.90 -5.33
C GLY A 252 -16.90 4.68 -4.01
N GLU A 253 -16.21 4.20 -2.96
CA GLU A 253 -16.11 4.84 -1.66
C GLU A 253 -15.08 5.97 -1.58
N LEU A 254 -14.23 6.11 -2.61
CA LEU A 254 -13.24 7.19 -2.67
C LEU A 254 -13.96 8.55 -2.64
N THR A 255 -13.46 9.46 -1.79
CA THR A 255 -13.88 10.87 -1.72
C THR A 255 -12.68 11.79 -1.75
N MET A 256 -12.90 13.09 -2.03
CA MET A 256 -11.83 14.10 -1.98
C MET A 256 -11.17 14.22 -0.60
N GLU A 257 -11.92 13.98 0.48
CA GLU A 257 -11.37 13.98 1.84
C GLU A 257 -10.32 12.88 2.06
N ASN A 258 -10.39 11.76 1.33
CA ASN A 258 -9.38 10.71 1.41
C ASN A 258 -8.04 11.12 0.79
N LEU A 259 -8.06 12.18 -0.04
CA LEU A 259 -6.89 12.75 -0.70
C LEU A 259 -6.30 13.93 0.09
N GLU A 260 -6.89 14.30 1.23
CA GLU A 260 -6.43 15.40 2.07
C GLU A 260 -5.94 14.90 3.44
N MET A 261 -5.12 15.72 4.08
CA MET A 261 -4.65 15.44 5.44
C MET A 261 -5.84 15.41 6.40
N ARG A 262 -6.14 14.25 7.00
CA ARG A 262 -7.22 14.15 7.97
C ARG A 262 -6.70 14.51 9.35
N HIS A 263 -7.31 15.48 9.99
CA HIS A 263 -6.92 15.92 11.32
C HIS A 263 -7.97 15.53 12.37
N ASP A 264 -7.52 14.89 13.45
CA ASP A 264 -8.33 14.68 14.65
C ASP A 264 -8.08 15.84 15.63
N PRO A 265 -9.03 16.80 15.78
CA PRO A 265 -8.85 17.96 16.63
C PRO A 265 -8.90 17.63 18.14
N LEU A 266 -9.46 16.49 18.53
CA LEU A 266 -9.51 16.08 19.94
C LEU A 266 -8.16 15.56 20.40
N ASN A 267 -7.51 14.76 19.55
CA ASN A 267 -6.20 14.18 19.85
C ASN A 267 -5.04 15.05 19.33
N ASN A 268 -5.31 16.04 18.48
CA ASN A 268 -4.32 16.84 17.73
C ASN A 268 -3.29 15.95 17.02
N VAL A 269 -3.80 14.96 16.29
CA VAL A 269 -3.01 14.02 15.48
C VAL A 269 -3.60 13.98 14.08
N SER A 270 -2.74 14.00 13.09
CA SER A 270 -3.13 13.92 11.69
C SER A 270 -2.85 12.53 11.11
N GLU A 271 -3.57 12.18 10.06
CA GLU A 271 -3.38 10.95 9.31
C GLU A 271 -3.08 11.26 7.84
N ALA A 272 -2.07 10.58 7.31
CA ALA A 272 -1.66 10.72 5.92
C ALA A 272 -2.80 10.34 4.96
N PRO A 273 -2.96 11.06 3.83
CA PRO A 273 -3.91 10.70 2.79
C PRO A 273 -3.47 9.47 2.01
N LEU A 274 -4.37 8.92 1.20
CA LEU A 274 -4.16 7.63 0.51
C LEU A 274 -2.98 7.65 -0.45
N GLN A 275 -2.79 8.73 -1.20
CA GLN A 275 -1.66 8.87 -2.12
C GLN A 275 -0.32 8.85 -1.38
N LEU A 276 -0.25 9.47 -0.21
CA LEU A 276 0.96 9.50 0.61
C LEU A 276 1.27 8.12 1.21
N LYS A 277 0.23 7.35 1.57
CA LYS A 277 0.37 5.95 2.00
C LYS A 277 0.76 5.00 0.85
N SER A 278 0.40 5.34 -0.39
CA SER A 278 0.74 4.54 -1.56
C SER A 278 2.12 4.83 -2.16
N ASN A 279 2.86 5.82 -1.64
CA ASN A 279 4.14 6.26 -2.19
C ASN A 279 5.13 5.11 -2.40
N CYS A 280 5.95 5.24 -3.46
CA CYS A 280 6.82 4.18 -3.97
C CYS A 280 6.08 2.92 -4.40
N GLY A 281 4.76 2.84 -4.35
CA GLY A 281 3.99 1.67 -4.72
C GLY A 281 2.99 1.95 -5.82
N CYS A 282 1.78 1.44 -5.64
CA CYS A 282 0.69 1.60 -6.60
C CYS A 282 -0.59 2.08 -5.92
N MET A 283 -1.34 2.92 -6.63
CA MET A 283 -2.70 3.31 -6.26
C MET A 283 -3.65 2.94 -7.41
N LEU A 284 -4.54 1.99 -7.16
CA LEU A 284 -5.58 1.55 -8.07
C LEU A 284 -6.91 2.19 -7.70
N ILE A 285 -7.47 2.97 -8.63
CA ILE A 285 -8.82 3.50 -8.54
C ILE A 285 -9.71 2.66 -9.46
N ASP A 286 -10.51 1.78 -8.86
CA ASP A 286 -11.42 0.90 -9.57
C ASP A 286 -12.79 1.55 -9.81
N ASP A 287 -13.45 1.12 -10.88
CA ASP A 287 -14.71 1.71 -11.37
C ASP A 287 -14.66 3.27 -11.43
N PHE A 288 -13.55 3.82 -11.90
CA PHE A 288 -13.39 5.26 -12.04
C PHE A 288 -14.46 5.85 -12.98
N GLY A 289 -15.13 6.91 -12.53
CA GLY A 289 -16.35 7.41 -13.17
C GLY A 289 -17.65 7.04 -12.44
N ARG A 290 -17.58 6.24 -11.37
CA ARG A 290 -18.74 5.81 -10.56
C ARG A 290 -18.66 6.25 -9.10
N GLN A 291 -17.70 7.11 -8.77
CA GLN A 291 -17.54 7.71 -7.44
C GLN A 291 -18.60 8.79 -7.21
N ARG A 292 -18.74 9.23 -5.95
CA ARG A 292 -19.64 10.35 -5.60
C ARG A 292 -19.14 11.70 -6.11
N MET A 293 -17.82 11.89 -6.21
CA MET A 293 -17.25 13.08 -6.83
C MET A 293 -17.15 12.89 -8.35
N GLU A 294 -17.19 14.01 -9.06
CA GLU A 294 -16.98 14.02 -10.50
C GLU A 294 -15.52 13.62 -10.82
N PRO A 295 -15.28 12.77 -11.84
CA PRO A 295 -13.92 12.38 -12.24
C PRO A 295 -13.00 13.58 -12.47
N GLN A 296 -13.52 14.61 -13.11
CA GLN A 296 -12.79 15.83 -13.40
C GLN A 296 -12.27 16.53 -12.13
N GLU A 297 -13.00 16.46 -11.01
CA GLU A 297 -12.58 17.07 -9.74
C GLU A 297 -11.31 16.41 -9.19
N LEU A 298 -11.28 15.08 -9.16
CA LEU A 298 -10.11 14.31 -8.74
C LEU A 298 -8.92 14.57 -9.67
N LEU A 299 -9.16 14.55 -10.98
CA LEU A 299 -8.12 14.76 -11.97
C LEU A 299 -7.53 16.18 -11.85
N ASN A 300 -8.36 17.21 -11.71
CA ASN A 300 -7.91 18.59 -11.48
C ASN A 300 -7.03 18.72 -10.23
N ARG A 301 -7.39 18.03 -9.14
CA ARG A 301 -6.59 17.99 -7.90
C ARG A 301 -5.21 17.36 -8.10
N TRP A 302 -5.06 16.50 -9.10
CA TRP A 302 -3.84 15.77 -9.41
C TRP A 302 -3.09 16.25 -10.65
N ILE A 303 -3.46 17.39 -11.24
CA ILE A 303 -2.68 18.00 -12.33
C ILE A 303 -1.21 18.15 -11.92
N VAL A 304 -0.95 18.84 -10.80
CA VAL A 304 0.42 19.10 -10.32
C VAL A 304 1.11 17.82 -9.82
N PRO A 305 0.47 16.95 -9.00
CA PRO A 305 1.03 15.66 -8.63
C PRO A 305 1.46 14.77 -9.79
N LEU A 306 0.66 14.66 -10.85
CA LEU A 306 0.98 13.80 -11.99
C LEU A 306 2.13 14.37 -12.85
N GLU A 307 2.19 15.69 -13.00
CA GLU A 307 3.24 16.39 -13.77
C GLU A 307 4.57 16.46 -13.02
N ASN A 308 4.55 16.92 -11.78
CA ASN A 308 5.74 17.32 -11.04
C ASN A 308 6.17 16.29 -9.99
N LYS A 309 5.42 15.19 -9.83
CA LYS A 309 5.66 14.13 -8.82
C LYS A 309 5.72 14.65 -7.39
N VAL A 310 5.00 15.74 -7.14
CA VAL A 310 4.89 16.36 -5.82
C VAL A 310 3.45 16.75 -5.55
N ASP A 311 3.00 16.44 -4.34
CA ASP A 311 1.69 16.84 -3.85
C ASP A 311 1.84 17.91 -2.77
N TYR A 312 0.87 18.82 -2.72
CA TYR A 312 0.81 19.89 -1.73
C TYR A 312 -0.35 19.62 -0.78
N LEU A 313 -0.02 19.34 0.47
CA LEU A 313 -1.00 19.07 1.52
C LEU A 313 -1.02 20.22 2.51
N THR A 314 -2.18 20.47 3.11
CA THR A 314 -2.34 21.50 4.14
C THR A 314 -2.39 20.84 5.51
N LEU A 315 -1.52 21.24 6.42
CA LEU A 315 -1.55 20.81 7.82
C LEU A 315 -2.69 21.49 8.58
N ALA A 316 -3.03 20.96 9.75
CA ALA A 316 -4.01 21.57 10.65
C ALA A 316 -3.65 23.01 11.07
N THR A 317 -2.36 23.36 11.05
CA THR A 317 -1.87 24.72 11.29
C THR A 317 -2.14 25.69 10.12
N GLY A 318 -2.65 25.20 8.99
CA GLY A 318 -2.79 25.94 7.74
C GLY A 318 -1.50 25.99 6.90
N LYS A 319 -0.37 25.49 7.43
CA LYS A 319 0.89 25.40 6.69
C LYS A 319 0.76 24.43 5.53
N LYS A 320 1.17 24.88 4.34
CA LYS A 320 1.31 24.01 3.17
C LYS A 320 2.65 23.29 3.22
N ILE A 321 2.61 21.99 3.02
CA ILE A 321 3.79 21.14 2.92
C ILE A 321 3.82 20.48 1.55
N GLN A 322 5.03 20.27 1.05
CA GLN A 322 5.27 19.51 -0.18
C GLN A 322 5.64 18.08 0.21
N VAL A 323 4.99 17.10 -0.40
CA VAL A 323 5.28 15.67 -0.20
C VAL A 323 5.53 14.98 -1.55
N PRO A 324 6.31 13.90 -1.61
CA PRO A 324 6.51 13.15 -2.84
C PRO A 324 5.22 12.49 -3.33
N PHE A 325 5.10 12.30 -4.64
CA PHE A 325 4.02 11.57 -5.32
C PHE A 325 4.64 10.53 -6.27
N GLU A 326 5.19 9.46 -5.69
CA GLU A 326 6.09 8.49 -6.34
C GLU A 326 5.43 7.11 -6.59
N GLN A 327 4.10 7.07 -6.68
CA GLN A 327 3.33 5.86 -6.95
C GLN A 327 2.89 5.76 -8.42
N LEU A 328 2.74 4.53 -8.90
CA LEU A 328 2.01 4.25 -10.14
C LEU A 328 0.51 4.42 -9.89
N ILE A 329 -0.13 5.33 -10.62
CA ILE A 329 -1.60 5.48 -10.60
C ILE A 329 -2.22 4.62 -11.70
N ILE A 330 -3.17 3.77 -11.33
CA ILE A 330 -3.94 2.94 -12.27
C ILE A 330 -5.41 3.29 -12.14
N PHE A 331 -6.01 3.80 -13.21
CA PHE A 331 -7.44 4.04 -13.30
C PHE A 331 -8.10 2.87 -14.05
N SER A 332 -9.00 2.14 -13.40
CA SER A 332 -9.82 1.10 -14.03
C SER A 332 -11.22 1.64 -14.26
N THR A 333 -11.70 1.66 -15.51
CA THR A 333 -13.02 2.24 -15.85
C THR A 333 -13.76 1.41 -16.90
N ASN A 334 -15.09 1.54 -16.90
CA ASN A 334 -15.95 0.99 -17.96
C ASN A 334 -16.31 2.05 -19.02
N LEU A 335 -15.92 3.31 -18.81
CA LEU A 335 -16.16 4.43 -19.72
C LEU A 335 -14.96 4.61 -20.65
N ASP A 336 -15.18 5.27 -21.79
CA ASP A 336 -14.05 5.72 -22.62
C ASP A 336 -13.30 6.82 -21.85
N PRO A 337 -11.96 6.83 -21.84
CA PRO A 337 -11.18 7.92 -21.24
C PRO A 337 -11.59 9.32 -21.73
N GLN A 338 -12.05 9.47 -22.97
CA GLN A 338 -12.53 10.76 -23.51
C GLN A 338 -13.83 11.24 -22.85
N ASP A 339 -14.64 10.33 -22.30
CA ASP A 339 -15.88 10.67 -21.61
C ASP A 339 -15.64 11.13 -20.16
N LEU A 340 -14.43 10.89 -19.62
CA LEU A 340 -14.09 11.20 -18.23
C LEU A 340 -13.54 12.63 -18.04
N THR A 341 -12.83 13.15 -19.03
CA THR A 341 -12.13 14.45 -18.94
C THR A 341 -11.67 14.95 -20.31
N ASP A 342 -11.15 16.17 -20.36
CA ASP A 342 -10.57 16.76 -21.56
C ASP A 342 -9.22 16.15 -22.01
N ASP A 343 -8.88 16.38 -23.29
CA ASP A 343 -7.62 15.96 -23.89
C ASP A 343 -6.40 16.54 -23.18
N ALA A 344 -6.53 17.74 -22.61
CA ALA A 344 -5.43 18.39 -21.90
C ALA A 344 -5.00 17.55 -20.69
N PHE A 345 -5.96 17.00 -19.94
CA PHE A 345 -5.67 16.10 -18.83
C PHE A 345 -5.18 14.73 -19.28
N LEU A 346 -5.82 14.12 -20.29
CA LEU A 346 -5.42 12.79 -20.79
C LEU A 346 -3.96 12.72 -21.24
N ARG A 347 -3.33 13.84 -21.63
CA ARG A 347 -1.89 13.90 -21.93
C ARG A 347 -0.99 13.58 -20.73
N ARG A 348 -1.46 13.78 -19.50
CA ARG A 348 -0.73 13.52 -18.24
C ARG A 348 -0.76 12.05 -17.84
N ILE A 349 -1.67 11.28 -18.42
CA ILE A 349 -1.81 9.83 -18.24
C ILE A 349 -1.55 9.21 -19.61
N PRO A 350 -0.29 9.06 -20.06
CA PRO A 350 0.02 8.79 -21.45
C PRO A 350 -0.55 7.46 -21.94
N TYR A 351 -0.62 6.44 -21.08
CA TYR A 351 -1.07 5.11 -21.43
C TYR A 351 -2.57 4.93 -21.22
N LYS A 352 -3.28 4.53 -22.28
CA LYS A 352 -4.67 4.08 -22.24
C LYS A 352 -4.71 2.71 -22.90
N ILE A 353 -4.96 1.69 -22.10
CA ILE A 353 -4.90 0.30 -22.52
C ILE A 353 -6.32 -0.23 -22.50
N GLU A 354 -6.82 -0.57 -23.69
CA GLU A 354 -8.12 -1.21 -23.84
C GLU A 354 -8.01 -2.68 -23.44
N VAL A 355 -8.86 -3.10 -22.51
CA VAL A 355 -9.01 -4.50 -22.12
C VAL A 355 -10.22 -5.07 -22.85
N GLY A 356 -9.97 -5.49 -24.09
CA GLY A 356 -10.95 -6.05 -25.01
C GLY A 356 -11.45 -7.43 -24.62
N ASP A 357 -12.35 -7.97 -25.44
CA ASP A 357 -12.89 -9.32 -25.29
C ASP A 357 -11.86 -10.38 -25.67
N PRO A 358 -11.77 -11.51 -24.94
CA PRO A 358 -10.96 -12.65 -25.34
C PRO A 358 -11.38 -13.21 -26.70
N GLY A 359 -10.40 -13.68 -27.47
CA GLY A 359 -10.65 -14.58 -28.60
C GLY A 359 -11.29 -15.92 -28.18
N ARG A 360 -11.77 -16.70 -29.16
CA ARG A 360 -12.41 -18.02 -28.94
C ARG A 360 -11.49 -18.98 -28.17
N GLU A 361 -10.21 -19.01 -28.50
CA GLU A 361 -9.22 -19.91 -27.88
C GLU A 361 -8.96 -19.54 -26.40
N GLU A 362 -8.78 -18.25 -26.11
CA GLU A 362 -8.68 -17.78 -24.72
C GLU A 362 -9.96 -18.10 -23.94
N PHE A 363 -11.13 -17.88 -24.54
CA PHE A 363 -12.41 -18.15 -23.89
C PHE A 363 -12.57 -19.64 -23.52
N LYS A 364 -12.14 -20.55 -24.40
CA LYS A 364 -12.07 -22.00 -24.13
C LYS A 364 -11.09 -22.32 -23.00
N LEU A 365 -9.90 -21.73 -23.00
CA LEU A 365 -8.90 -21.90 -21.95
C LEU A 365 -9.46 -21.48 -20.59
N LEU A 366 -10.17 -20.36 -20.53
CA LEU A 366 -10.82 -19.89 -19.30
C LEU A 366 -11.84 -20.92 -18.78
N PHE A 367 -12.66 -21.52 -19.65
CA PHE A 367 -13.54 -22.62 -19.26
C PHE A 367 -12.76 -23.80 -18.67
N GLN A 368 -11.63 -24.18 -19.27
CA GLN A 368 -10.79 -25.28 -18.78
C GLN A 368 -10.22 -24.99 -17.38
N VAL A 369 -9.71 -23.77 -17.17
CA VAL A 369 -9.16 -23.32 -15.89
C VAL A 369 -10.25 -23.32 -14.80
N PHE A 370 -11.42 -22.76 -15.09
CA PHE A 370 -12.51 -22.69 -14.12
C PHE A 370 -13.20 -24.04 -13.89
N ALA A 371 -13.31 -24.90 -14.91
CA ALA A 371 -13.84 -26.26 -14.73
C ALA A 371 -12.99 -27.03 -13.71
N ARG A 372 -11.65 -26.95 -13.84
CA ARG A 372 -10.72 -27.56 -12.89
C ARG A 372 -10.90 -27.04 -11.47
N SER A 373 -11.12 -25.73 -11.29
CA SER A 373 -11.26 -25.13 -9.95
C SER A 373 -12.54 -25.52 -9.21
N ILE A 374 -13.57 -25.97 -9.93
CA ILE A 374 -14.83 -26.45 -9.36
C ILE A 374 -15.00 -27.98 -9.42
N GLY A 375 -13.97 -28.71 -9.85
CA GLY A 375 -14.02 -30.17 -9.98
C GLY A 375 -14.92 -30.68 -11.11
N CYS A 376 -15.15 -29.86 -12.15
CA CYS A 376 -15.90 -30.23 -13.34
C CYS A 376 -14.94 -30.72 -14.44
N VAL A 377 -15.30 -31.80 -15.13
CA VAL A 377 -14.55 -32.27 -16.32
C VAL A 377 -14.78 -31.28 -17.46
N TYR A 378 -13.69 -30.83 -18.07
CA TYR A 378 -13.73 -29.91 -19.20
C TYR A 378 -14.07 -30.68 -20.49
N GLU A 379 -15.07 -30.20 -21.22
CA GLU A 379 -15.57 -30.81 -22.47
C GLU A 379 -15.61 -29.74 -23.58
N GLU A 380 -14.59 -29.75 -24.44
CA GLU A 380 -14.39 -28.73 -25.48
C GLU A 380 -15.61 -28.61 -26.43
N GLU A 381 -16.15 -29.74 -26.89
CA GLU A 381 -17.32 -29.78 -27.78
C GLU A 381 -18.56 -29.11 -27.17
N THR A 382 -18.68 -29.14 -25.84
CA THR A 382 -19.80 -28.49 -25.14
C THR A 382 -19.60 -26.98 -25.09
N VAL A 383 -18.36 -26.51 -24.94
CA VAL A 383 -18.03 -25.08 -25.01
C VAL A 383 -18.20 -24.56 -26.44
N ASP A 384 -17.79 -25.32 -27.46
CA ASP A 384 -18.04 -24.97 -28.86
C ASP A 384 -19.53 -24.86 -29.15
N TYR A 385 -20.33 -25.84 -28.72
CA TYR A 385 -21.78 -25.76 -28.81
C TYR A 385 -22.35 -24.51 -28.13
N LEU A 386 -21.88 -24.17 -26.93
CA LEU A 386 -22.30 -22.96 -26.22
C LEU A 386 -22.03 -21.70 -27.06
N ILE A 387 -20.82 -21.56 -27.61
CA ILE A 387 -20.43 -20.40 -28.41
C ILE A 387 -21.27 -20.32 -29.69
N ASP A 388 -21.35 -21.41 -30.44
CA ASP A 388 -22.01 -21.44 -31.74
C ASP A 388 -23.53 -21.29 -31.63
N THR A 389 -24.14 -21.76 -30.53
CA THR A 389 -25.59 -21.71 -30.33
C THR A 389 -26.05 -20.45 -29.61
N HIS A 390 -25.30 -19.98 -28.61
CA HIS A 390 -25.76 -18.93 -27.69
C HIS A 390 -25.03 -17.60 -27.85
N TYR A 391 -23.86 -17.58 -28.49
CA TYR A 391 -23.08 -16.36 -28.66
C TYR A 391 -23.16 -15.81 -30.07
N LEU A 392 -22.76 -16.60 -31.07
CA LEU A 392 -22.69 -16.15 -32.47
C LEU A 392 -24.03 -15.65 -33.03
N PRO A 393 -25.18 -16.36 -32.84
CA PRO A 393 -26.43 -15.96 -33.51
C PRO A 393 -26.99 -14.62 -33.06
N VAL A 394 -26.61 -14.17 -31.86
CA VAL A 394 -27.05 -12.90 -31.26
C VAL A 394 -25.92 -11.90 -31.10
N ASN A 395 -24.76 -12.17 -31.72
CA ASN A 395 -23.54 -11.37 -31.64
C ASN A 395 -23.16 -10.98 -30.19
N ARG A 396 -23.22 -11.95 -29.29
CA ARG A 396 -22.92 -11.72 -27.87
C ARG A 396 -21.40 -11.64 -27.67
N PRO A 397 -20.89 -10.64 -26.91
CA PRO A 397 -19.47 -10.54 -26.60
C PRO A 397 -19.04 -11.66 -25.66
N LEU A 398 -17.87 -12.25 -25.96
CA LEU A 398 -17.19 -13.21 -25.10
C LEU A 398 -16.51 -12.44 -23.97
N ARG A 399 -17.08 -12.39 -22.76
CA ARG A 399 -16.45 -11.67 -21.62
C ARG A 399 -15.65 -12.64 -20.74
N ARG A 400 -14.45 -12.26 -20.28
CA ARG A 400 -13.59 -13.15 -19.45
C ARG A 400 -14.25 -13.68 -18.17
N CYS A 401 -15.25 -12.99 -17.62
CA CYS A 401 -15.99 -13.44 -16.44
C CYS A 401 -17.02 -14.55 -16.71
N GLN A 402 -17.55 -14.62 -17.94
CA GLN A 402 -18.68 -15.51 -18.27
C GLN A 402 -18.37 -16.99 -18.06
N PRO A 403 -17.18 -17.54 -18.38
CA PRO A 403 -16.89 -18.95 -18.10
C PRO A 403 -17.04 -19.31 -16.63
N ARG A 404 -16.50 -18.48 -15.74
CA ARG A 404 -16.65 -18.63 -14.28
C ARG A 404 -18.12 -18.53 -13.87
N ASP A 405 -18.82 -17.51 -14.34
CA ASP A 405 -20.18 -17.21 -13.90
C ASP A 405 -21.17 -18.29 -14.37
N LEU A 406 -21.06 -18.73 -15.62
CA LEU A 406 -21.86 -19.82 -16.19
C LEU A 406 -21.58 -21.16 -15.51
N LEU A 407 -20.31 -21.51 -15.30
CA LEU A 407 -19.94 -22.74 -14.57
C LEU A 407 -20.40 -22.72 -13.12
N SER A 408 -20.34 -21.55 -12.46
CA SER A 408 -20.86 -21.37 -11.10
C SER A 408 -22.38 -21.61 -11.05
N GLN A 409 -23.13 -21.09 -12.03
CA GLN A 409 -24.57 -21.37 -12.14
C GLN A 409 -24.86 -22.85 -12.42
N ILE A 410 -24.06 -23.52 -13.26
CA ILE A 410 -24.19 -24.97 -13.51
C ILE A 410 -23.94 -25.74 -12.21
N ARG A 411 -22.88 -25.41 -11.47
CA ARG A 411 -22.60 -26.02 -10.16
C ARG A 411 -23.76 -25.85 -9.19
N ASN A 412 -24.31 -24.63 -9.09
CA ASN A 412 -25.46 -24.35 -8.22
C ASN A 412 -26.68 -25.18 -8.64
N TYR A 413 -26.93 -25.30 -9.94
CA TYR A 413 -28.00 -26.15 -10.48
C TYR A 413 -27.79 -27.63 -10.14
N CYS A 414 -26.58 -28.16 -10.33
CA CYS A 414 -26.27 -29.57 -10.02
C CYS A 414 -26.43 -29.84 -8.53
N ASN A 415 -25.87 -28.99 -7.67
CA ASN A 415 -25.98 -29.09 -6.21
C ASN A 415 -27.44 -29.08 -5.74
N TYR A 416 -28.26 -28.17 -6.27
CA TYR A 416 -29.68 -28.09 -5.92
C TYR A 416 -30.45 -29.37 -6.27
N ASN A 417 -30.07 -30.03 -7.37
CA ASN A 417 -30.72 -31.26 -7.83
C ASN A 417 -30.04 -32.55 -7.33
N GLY A 418 -29.02 -32.45 -6.46
CA GLY A 418 -28.26 -33.60 -5.98
C GLY A 418 -27.52 -34.37 -7.10
N ARG A 419 -27.08 -33.67 -8.15
CA ARG A 419 -26.39 -34.25 -9.31
C ARG A 419 -24.89 -33.93 -9.28
N PRO A 420 -24.04 -34.78 -9.89
CA PRO A 420 -22.63 -34.43 -10.11
C PRO A 420 -22.50 -33.19 -11.01
N VAL A 421 -21.44 -32.42 -10.80
CA VAL A 421 -21.13 -31.24 -11.61
C VAL A 421 -20.50 -31.70 -12.93
N GLU A 422 -21.23 -31.51 -14.02
CA GLU A 422 -20.82 -31.93 -15.36
C GLU A 422 -20.99 -30.80 -16.36
N MET A 423 -20.10 -30.74 -17.36
CA MET A 423 -20.19 -29.77 -18.45
C MET A 423 -21.07 -30.35 -19.56
N ARG A 424 -22.34 -29.93 -19.61
CA ARG A 424 -23.33 -30.46 -20.57
C ARG A 424 -24.08 -29.37 -21.33
N LYS A 425 -24.44 -29.68 -22.57
CA LYS A 425 -25.19 -28.80 -23.48
C LYS A 425 -26.53 -28.33 -22.88
N ASP A 426 -27.30 -29.26 -22.32
CA ASP A 426 -28.60 -28.98 -21.67
C ASP A 426 -28.46 -28.09 -20.43
N TYR A 427 -27.35 -28.18 -19.69
CA TYR A 427 -27.08 -27.32 -18.55
C TYR A 427 -26.75 -25.89 -19.00
N PHE A 428 -25.95 -25.74 -20.06
CA PHE A 428 -25.68 -24.44 -20.67
C PHE A 428 -26.94 -23.77 -21.23
N ASP A 429 -27.77 -24.51 -21.96
CA ASP A 429 -29.05 -24.01 -22.49
C ASP A 429 -29.94 -23.43 -21.38
N ARG A 430 -29.88 -24.02 -20.18
CA ARG A 430 -30.59 -23.55 -19.00
C ARG A 430 -29.95 -22.29 -18.40
N VAL A 431 -28.66 -22.31 -18.10
CA VAL A 431 -28.01 -21.19 -17.39
C VAL A 431 -27.87 -19.95 -18.26
N VAL A 432 -27.68 -20.10 -19.58
CA VAL A 432 -27.63 -18.99 -20.52
C VAL A 432 -28.93 -18.19 -20.48
N LYS A 433 -30.08 -18.87 -20.48
CA LYS A 433 -31.39 -18.21 -20.40
C LYS A 433 -31.54 -17.36 -19.15
N SER A 434 -30.99 -17.81 -18.03
CA SER A 434 -31.06 -17.10 -16.75
C SER A 434 -30.00 -16.01 -16.60
N TYR A 435 -28.79 -16.22 -17.11
CA TYR A 435 -27.67 -15.29 -16.92
C TYR A 435 -27.77 -14.09 -17.85
N PHE A 436 -28.20 -14.30 -19.09
CA PHE A 436 -28.34 -13.24 -20.09
C PHE A 436 -29.77 -12.69 -20.19
N THR A 437 -30.62 -12.90 -19.17
CA THR A 437 -31.92 -12.25 -19.12
C THR A 437 -31.73 -10.73 -19.17
N VAL A 438 -32.28 -10.10 -20.19
CA VAL A 438 -32.42 -8.65 -20.22
C VAL A 438 -33.43 -8.29 -19.13
N VAL A 439 -33.05 -7.52 -18.12
CA VAL A 439 -34.04 -6.69 -17.41
C VAL A 439 -34.44 -5.64 -18.43
N ALA A 440 -35.42 -5.97 -19.27
CA ALA A 440 -36.06 -4.99 -20.11
C ALA A 440 -36.75 -4.03 -19.15
N GLY A 441 -36.12 -2.87 -18.91
CA GLY A 441 -36.79 -1.76 -18.27
C GLY A 441 -38.00 -1.42 -19.13
N THR A 442 -39.18 -1.65 -18.56
CA THR A 442 -40.44 -1.04 -18.99
C THR A 442 -40.37 0.46 -18.94
#